data_AF-A0A8G2MRG9-F1
#
_entry.id   AF-A0A8G2MRG9-F1
#
_cell.length_a   1.000
_cell.length_b   1.000
_cell.length_c   1.000
_cell.angle_alpha   90.00
_cell.angle_beta   90.00
_cell.angle_gamma   90.00
#
_symmetry.space_group_name_H-M   'P 1'
#
loop_
_entity.id
_entity.type
_entity.pdbx_description
1 polymer ?
#
loop_
_entity_poly.entity_id
_entity_poly.type
_entity_poly.pdbx_seq_one_letter_code
_entity_poly.pdbx_strand_id
1 'polypeptide(L)'
;MAEPQLSVRSAKARDLAHRLARRENRSIADIVERALESYEIREAGREAATTFYARLLQQSGTDIDLEAVIKEDRQEHKGIEL
;
A
#
# COMPACT_ATOMS: atom_id res chain seq x y z
N MET A 1 -10.29 -30.87 -7.89
CA MET A 1 -9.47 -30.47 -6.73
C MET A 1 -10.12 -29.20 -6.17
N ALA A 2 -10.53 -29.19 -4.90
CA ALA A 2 -11.09 -27.96 -4.31
C ALA A 2 -9.96 -26.96 -4.11
N GLU A 3 -10.14 -25.72 -4.58
CA GLU A 3 -9.15 -24.67 -4.36
C GLU A 3 -8.98 -24.39 -2.86
N PRO A 4 -7.76 -24.08 -2.39
CA PRO A 4 -7.52 -23.76 -0.99
C PRO A 4 -8.33 -22.53 -0.56
N GLN A 5 -9.29 -22.70 0.35
CA GLN A 5 -10.06 -21.59 0.89
C GLN A 5 -9.32 -20.90 2.04
N LEU A 6 -9.26 -19.57 2.01
CA LEU A 6 -8.72 -18.77 3.10
C LEU A 6 -9.67 -18.82 4.30
N SER A 7 -9.20 -19.30 5.45
CA SER A 7 -9.99 -19.30 6.69
C SER A 7 -9.71 -18.07 7.55
N VAL A 8 -10.74 -17.23 7.74
CA VAL A 8 -10.65 -16.02 8.57
C VAL A 8 -10.94 -16.36 10.03
N ARG A 9 -9.90 -16.40 10.87
CA ARG A 9 -10.03 -16.70 12.32
C ARG A 9 -10.50 -15.50 13.14
N SER A 10 -10.09 -14.29 12.76
CA SER A 10 -10.45 -13.06 13.46
C SER A 10 -11.94 -12.73 13.28
N ALA A 11 -12.66 -12.58 14.41
CA ALA A 11 -14.06 -12.17 14.40
C ALA A 11 -14.26 -10.81 13.71
N LYS A 12 -13.39 -9.84 14.01
CA LYS A 12 -13.42 -8.51 13.40
C LYS A 12 -13.26 -8.55 11.88
N ALA A 13 -12.36 -9.38 11.37
CA ALA A 13 -12.14 -9.51 9.93
C ALA A 13 -13.35 -10.15 9.23
N ARG A 14 -13.98 -11.14 9.88
CA ARG A 14 -15.21 -11.77 9.39
C ARG A 14 -16.37 -10.77 9.31
N ASP A 15 -16.58 -9.99 10.36
CA ASP A 15 -17.65 -8.99 10.41
C ASP A 15 -17.45 -7.89 9.35
N LEU A 16 -16.20 -7.48 9.12
CA LEU A 16 -15.86 -6.53 8.07
C LEU A 16 -16.19 -7.09 6.69
N ALA A 17 -15.77 -8.32 6.40
CA ALA A 17 -16.02 -8.98 5.12
C ALA A 17 -17.52 -9.14 4.85
N HIS A 18 -18.30 -9.56 5.85
CA HIS A 18 -19.77 -9.64 5.73
C HIS A 18 -20.41 -8.28 5.46
N ARG A 19 -19.96 -7.22 6.15
CA ARG A 19 -20.52 -5.87 5.97
C ARG A 19 -20.25 -5.34 4.57
N LEU A 20 -19.03 -5.53 4.06
CA LEU A 20 -18.64 -5.11 2.72
C LEU A 20 -19.37 -5.92 1.64
N ALA A 21 -19.46 -7.23 1.79
CA ALA A 21 -20.20 -8.12 0.88
C ALA A 21 -21.68 -7.70 0.74
N ARG A 22 -22.34 -7.37 1.86
CA ARG A 22 -23.72 -6.87 1.85
C ARG A 22 -23.87 -5.52 1.16
N ARG A 23 -22.93 -4.60 1.38
CA ARG A 23 -22.98 -3.25 0.80
C ARG A 23 -22.78 -3.27 -0.71
N GLU A 24 -21.90 -4.16 -1.19
CA GLU A 24 -21.48 -4.20 -2.59
C GLU A 24 -22.21 -5.29 -3.39
N ASN A 25 -23.12 -6.03 -2.75
CA ASN A 25 -23.86 -7.14 -3.32
C ASN A 25 -22.94 -8.16 -4.02
N ARG A 26 -21.87 -8.56 -3.32
CA ARG A 26 -20.81 -9.45 -3.81
C ARG A 26 -20.58 -10.61 -2.86
N SER A 27 -19.90 -11.65 -3.35
CA SER A 27 -19.49 -12.76 -2.47
C SER A 27 -18.39 -12.29 -1.50
N ILE A 28 -18.28 -13.00 -0.36
CA ILE A 28 -17.22 -12.72 0.62
C ILE A 28 -15.84 -12.99 0.01
N ALA A 29 -15.73 -14.01 -0.83
CA ALA A 29 -14.49 -14.34 -1.53
C ALA A 29 -14.03 -13.18 -2.43
N ASP A 30 -14.92 -12.66 -3.28
CA ASP A 30 -14.60 -11.54 -4.17
C ASP A 30 -14.13 -10.29 -3.41
N ILE A 31 -14.77 -9.99 -2.27
CA ILE A 31 -14.38 -8.85 -1.43
C ILE A 31 -12.99 -9.05 -0.84
N VAL A 32 -12.69 -10.25 -0.33
CA VAL A 32 -11.40 -10.54 0.29
C VAL A 32 -10.29 -10.51 -0.75
N GLU A 33 -10.49 -11.13 -1.92
CA GLU A 33 -9.51 -11.12 -3.01
C GLU A 33 -9.20 -9.69 -3.47
N ARG A 34 -10.22 -8.89 -3.75
CA ARG A 34 -10.03 -7.48 -4.16
C ARG A 34 -9.37 -6.64 -3.07
N ALA A 35 -9.69 -6.89 -1.81
CA ALA A 35 -9.07 -6.17 -0.70
C ALA A 35 -7.58 -6.53 -0.56
N LEU A 36 -7.23 -7.80 -0.74
CA LEU A 36 -5.84 -8.26 -0.71
C LEU A 36 -5.05 -7.75 -1.92
N GLU A 37 -5.64 -7.80 -3.11
CA GLU A 37 -5.03 -7.23 -4.33
C GLU A 37 -4.80 -5.71 -4.18
N SER A 38 -5.79 -4.98 -3.65
CA SER A 38 -5.64 -3.55 -3.38
C SER A 38 -4.56 -3.26 -2.33
N TYR A 39 -4.44 -4.12 -1.31
CA TYR A 39 -3.38 -4.02 -0.30
C TYR A 39 -2.01 -4.29 -0.93
N GLU A 40 -1.89 -5.34 -1.76
CA GLU A 40 -0.66 -5.65 -2.47
C GLU A 40 -0.25 -4.51 -3.40
N ILE A 41 -1.13 -3.97 -4.23
CA ILE A 41 -0.82 -2.83 -5.11
C ILE A 41 -0.33 -1.63 -4.28
N ARG A 42 -0.98 -1.37 -3.14
CA ARG A 42 -0.64 -0.24 -2.29
C ARG A 42 0.71 -0.40 -1.58
N GLU A 43 1.04 -1.61 -1.15
CA GLU A 43 2.20 -1.89 -0.29
C GLU A 43 3.40 -2.46 -1.07
N ALA A 44 3.18 -3.29 -2.10
CA ALA A 44 4.22 -3.88 -2.94
C ALA A 44 4.66 -2.98 -4.11
N GLY A 45 3.83 -2.00 -4.50
CA GLY A 45 4.10 -1.08 -5.62
C GLY A 45 4.91 0.17 -5.27
N ARG A 46 5.30 0.37 -4.00
CA ARG A 46 6.11 1.52 -3.62
C ARG A 46 7.57 1.12 -3.53
N GLU A 47 8.31 1.44 -4.59
CA GLU A 47 9.77 1.58 -4.50
C GLU A 47 10.06 2.50 -3.30
N ALA A 48 10.93 2.07 -2.39
CA ALA A 48 11.34 2.91 -1.27
C ALA A 48 11.86 4.23 -1.85
N ALA A 49 11.51 5.37 -1.24
CA ALA A 49 11.87 6.68 -1.78
C ALA A 49 13.37 6.77 -2.11
N THR A 50 14.22 6.21 -1.24
CA THR A 50 15.67 6.09 -1.44
C THR A 50 16.04 5.31 -2.71
N THR A 51 15.39 4.17 -2.95
CA THR A 51 15.62 3.35 -4.14
C THR A 51 15.17 4.08 -5.41
N PHE A 52 14.03 4.78 -5.33
CA PHE A 52 13.52 5.61 -6.43
C PHE A 52 14.48 6.75 -6.79
N TYR A 53 14.95 7.52 -5.81
CA TYR A 53 15.89 8.62 -6.06
C TYR A 53 17.26 8.12 -6.52
N ALA A 54 17.75 6.99 -6.00
CA ALA A 54 18.98 6.36 -6.47
C ALA A 54 18.88 5.91 -7.94
N ARG A 55 17.76 5.28 -8.32
CA ARG A 55 17.50 4.90 -9.71
C ARG A 55 17.34 6.12 -10.62
N LEU A 56 16.64 7.15 -10.17
CA LEU A 56 16.45 8.40 -10.91
C LEU A 56 17.80 9.09 -11.17
N LEU A 57 18.66 9.17 -10.15
CA LEU A 57 20.00 9.75 -10.26
C LEU A 57 20.85 8.98 -11.29
N GLN A 58 20.85 7.65 -11.23
CA GLN A 58 21.56 6.80 -12.19
C GLN A 58 21.04 6.94 -13.62
N GLN A 59 19.72 7.08 -13.81
CA GLN A 59 19.10 7.19 -15.15
C GLN A 59 19.20 8.60 -15.74
N SER A 60 19.24 9.63 -14.89
CA SER A 60 19.12 11.03 -15.32
C SER A 60 20.46 11.76 -15.39
N GLY A 61 21.56 11.15 -14.93
CA GLY A 61 22.93 11.65 -15.14
C GLY A 61 23.16 13.09 -14.66
N THR A 62 22.35 13.56 -13.71
CA THR A 62 22.49 14.88 -13.12
C THR A 62 23.56 14.83 -12.03
N ASP A 63 24.55 15.71 -12.10
CA ASP A 63 25.55 16.01 -11.04
C ASP A 63 24.93 16.56 -9.73
N ILE A 64 23.64 16.31 -9.51
CA ILE A 64 22.84 16.83 -8.41
C ILE A 64 22.67 15.72 -7.38
N ASP A 65 23.25 15.89 -6.20
CA ASP A 65 22.98 15.03 -5.06
C ASP A 65 21.57 15.31 -4.52
N LEU A 66 20.60 14.55 -5.02
CA LEU A 66 19.19 14.66 -4.62
C LEU A 66 18.98 14.39 -3.13
N GLU A 67 19.80 13.56 -2.49
CA GLU A 67 19.68 13.29 -1.06
C GLU A 67 20.08 14.52 -0.23
N ALA A 68 21.10 15.26 -0.69
CA ALA A 68 21.49 16.53 -0.09
C ALA A 68 20.37 17.58 -0.25
N VAL A 69 19.80 17.72 -1.45
CA VAL A 69 18.68 18.66 -1.72
C VAL A 69 17.44 18.31 -0.91
N ILE A 70 17.05 17.04 -0.86
CA ILE A 70 15.89 16.59 -0.08
C ILE A 70 16.11 16.86 1.40
N LYS A 71 17.31 16.63 1.95
CA LYS A 71 17.59 16.95 3.35
C LYS A 71 17.56 18.44 3.65
N GLU A 72 18.03 19.28 2.73
CA GLU A 72 17.99 20.74 2.86
C GLU A 72 16.56 21.26 2.86
N ASP A 73 15.72 20.79 1.94
CA ASP A 73 14.34 21.29 1.76
C ASP A 73 13.28 20.55 2.60
N ARG A 74 13.64 19.46 3.29
CA ARG A 74 12.70 18.69 4.10
C ARG A 74 12.25 19.50 5.31
N GLN A 75 11.06 20.07 5.21
CA GLN A 75 10.33 20.57 6.38
C GLN A 75 9.55 19.43 7.05
N GLU A 76 9.83 19.20 8.33
CA GLU A 76 9.04 18.28 9.13
C GLU A 76 7.60 18.78 9.24
N HIS A 77 6.67 18.09 8.57
CA HIS A 77 5.25 18.35 8.75
C HIS A 77 4.86 18.02 10.21
N LYS A 78 4.56 19.06 10.99
CA LYS A 78 4.21 18.96 12.43
C LYS A 78 2.87 18.28 12.73
N GLY A 79 2.24 17.66 11.72
CA GLY A 79 0.90 17.10 11.84
C GLY A 79 -0.16 18.19 11.98
N ILE A 80 -1.42 17.75 12.06
CA ILE A 80 -2.56 18.63 12.36
C ILE A 80 -2.62 18.75 13.87
N GLU A 81 -2.70 19.97 14.41
CA GLU A 81 -3.01 20.17 15.84
C GLU A 81 -4.45 19.66 16.08
N LEU A 82 -4.57 18.59 16.85
CA LEU A 82 -5.83 17.95 17.23
C LEU A 82 -6.40 18.56 18.52
#